data_AF-A0A4R2A288-F1
#
_entry.id   AF-A0A4R2A288-F1
#
_cell.length_a   1.000
_cell.length_b   1.000
_cell.length_c   1.000
_cell.angle_alpha   90.00
_cell.angle_beta   90.00
_cell.angle_gamma   90.00
#
_symmetry.space_group_name_H-M   'P 1'
#
loop_
_entity.id
_entity.type
_entity.pdbx_description
1 polymer ?
#
loop_
_entity_poly.entity_id
_entity_poly.type
_entity_poly.pdbx_seq_one_letter_code
_entity_poly.pdbx_strand_id
1 'polypeptide(L)'
;MRQKRLASLLLALCFMLTFASASAFASAPEDQPFKPVQVFDVKAGKVVLTTPNDKEYQEFANKWISSITGLAPQLTNDDSCNYVYRVPLEKPVTISVNGTKLLADDVFLFYCDGKPPLLLVFDEQRRPYLLLFKEDIKPFIKKIGIPAE
;
A
#
# COMPACT_ATOMS: atom_id res chain seq x y z
N MET A 1 32.73 7.35 -53.79
CA MET A 1 32.55 6.14 -52.94
C MET A 1 33.17 6.24 -51.52
N ARG A 2 33.91 7.32 -51.16
CA ARG A 2 34.57 7.46 -49.84
C ARG A 2 33.73 8.15 -48.74
N GLN A 3 32.83 9.08 -49.07
CA GLN A 3 32.01 9.79 -48.07
C GLN A 3 30.91 8.93 -47.43
N LYS A 4 30.36 7.95 -48.14
CA LYS A 4 29.31 7.06 -47.60
C LYS A 4 29.83 6.11 -46.51
N ARG A 5 31.14 5.83 -46.46
CA ARG A 5 31.73 4.96 -45.44
C ARG A 5 32.00 5.69 -44.12
N LEU A 6 32.23 7.00 -44.15
CA LEU A 6 32.44 7.82 -42.96
C LEU A 6 31.13 8.09 -42.20
N ALA A 7 30.02 8.29 -42.92
CA ALA A 7 28.70 8.46 -42.31
C ALA A 7 28.22 7.18 -41.60
N SER A 8 28.50 5.99 -42.14
CA SER A 8 28.14 4.71 -41.51
C SER A 8 28.99 4.37 -40.27
N LEU A 9 30.21 4.91 -40.16
CA LEU A 9 31.06 4.73 -38.97
C LEU A 9 30.65 5.65 -37.80
N LEU A 10 30.12 6.84 -38.09
CA LEU A 10 29.58 7.74 -37.06
C LEU A 10 28.22 7.29 -36.52
N LEU A 11 27.37 6.69 -37.37
CA LEU A 11 26.06 6.18 -36.94
C LEU A 11 26.17 4.90 -36.08
N ALA A 12 27.23 4.10 -36.27
CA ALA A 12 27.49 2.91 -35.48
C ALA A 12 28.06 3.22 -34.08
N LEU A 13 28.71 4.37 -33.90
CA LEU A 13 29.27 4.78 -32.60
C LEU A 13 28.19 5.35 -31.65
N CYS A 14 27.11 5.93 -32.19
CA CYS A 14 26.00 6.44 -31.39
C CYS A 14 25.09 5.35 -30.81
N PHE A 15 25.10 4.14 -31.38
CA PHE A 15 24.27 3.03 -30.89
C PHE A 15 24.92 2.21 -29.76
N MET A 16 26.21 2.44 -29.45
CA MET A 16 26.92 1.72 -28.38
C MET A 16 26.90 2.45 -27.02
N LEU A 17 26.30 3.63 -26.91
CA LEU A 17 26.33 4.45 -25.68
C LEU A 17 25.00 4.48 -24.91
N THR A 18 23.98 3.68 -25.25
CA THR A 18 22.65 3.76 -24.62
C THR A 18 22.30 2.62 -23.66
N PHE A 19 23.26 1.78 -23.27
CA PHE A 19 23.04 0.73 -22.26
C PHE A 19 23.88 0.96 -21.00
N ALA A 20 23.87 2.17 -20.47
CA ALA A 20 24.12 2.37 -19.04
C ALA A 20 22.77 2.17 -18.33
N SER A 21 22.35 0.91 -18.18
CA SER A 21 21.28 0.57 -17.24
C SER A 21 21.75 1.02 -15.86
N ALA A 22 21.19 2.12 -15.37
CA ALA A 22 21.24 2.45 -13.96
C ALA A 22 20.50 1.33 -13.22
N SER A 23 21.24 0.31 -12.79
CA SER A 23 20.81 -0.60 -11.76
C SER A 23 20.55 0.27 -10.54
N ALA A 24 19.29 0.64 -10.33
CA ALA A 24 18.84 1.14 -9.06
C ALA A 24 19.26 0.07 -8.04
N PHE A 25 20.22 0.41 -7.18
CA PHE A 25 20.53 -0.37 -6.00
C PHE A 25 19.27 -0.37 -5.16
N ALA A 26 18.43 -1.38 -5.36
CA ALA A 26 17.47 -1.78 -4.35
C ALA A 26 18.34 -2.30 -3.21
N SER A 27 18.61 -1.44 -2.23
CA SER A 27 19.15 -1.85 -0.95
C SER A 27 18.30 -3.02 -0.50
N ALA A 28 18.90 -4.20 -0.34
CA ALA A 28 18.24 -5.28 0.39
C ALA A 28 17.77 -4.65 1.71
N PRO A 29 16.50 -4.85 2.13
CA PRO A 29 16.08 -4.33 3.41
C PRO A 29 17.07 -4.87 4.45
N GLU A 30 17.71 -3.97 5.19
CA GLU A 30 18.16 -4.30 6.54
C GLU A 30 17.04 -5.09 7.21
N ASP A 31 17.35 -6.06 8.09
CA ASP A 31 16.37 -6.85 8.87
C ASP A 31 15.43 -5.94 9.68
N GLN A 32 14.52 -5.25 8.98
CA GLN A 32 13.44 -4.49 9.53
C GLN A 32 12.38 -5.56 9.80
N PRO A 33 11.96 -5.74 11.06
CA PRO A 33 11.04 -6.81 11.43
C PRO A 33 9.68 -6.68 10.71
N PHE A 34 9.39 -5.52 10.11
CA PHE A 34 8.12 -5.19 9.51
C PHE A 34 8.27 -4.74 8.05
N LYS A 35 7.42 -5.28 7.17
CA LYS A 35 7.26 -4.74 5.80
C LYS A 35 6.72 -3.31 5.88
N PRO A 36 7.14 -2.40 4.96
CA PRO A 36 6.83 -0.99 5.07
C PRO A 36 5.33 -0.68 4.94
N VAL A 37 4.91 0.41 5.58
CA VAL A 37 3.57 0.98 5.40
C VAL A 37 3.54 1.75 4.09
N GLN A 38 2.43 1.64 3.36
CA GLN A 38 2.25 2.28 2.06
C GLN A 38 0.94 3.07 2.01
N VAL A 39 0.97 4.22 1.35
CA VAL A 39 -0.22 5.04 1.09
C VAL A 39 -0.47 5.06 -0.40
N PHE A 40 -1.64 4.58 -0.79
CA PHE A 40 -2.14 4.63 -2.16
C PHE A 40 -3.13 5.79 -2.29
N ASP A 41 -2.86 6.70 -3.20
CA ASP A 41 -3.78 7.78 -3.58
C ASP A 41 -4.67 7.25 -4.71
N VAL A 42 -5.97 7.16 -4.44
CA VAL A 42 -6.95 6.60 -5.38
C VAL A 42 -7.06 7.46 -6.62
N LYS A 43 -7.04 8.79 -6.47
CA LYS A 43 -7.13 9.74 -7.57
C LYS A 43 -5.89 9.75 -8.44
N ALA A 44 -4.70 9.62 -7.84
CA ALA A 44 -3.44 9.53 -8.57
C ALA A 44 -3.17 8.11 -9.13
N GLY A 45 -3.91 7.09 -8.66
CA GLY A 45 -3.80 5.71 -9.11
C GLY A 45 -2.47 5.04 -8.76
N LYS A 46 -1.77 5.51 -7.72
CA LYS A 46 -0.43 5.01 -7.37
C LYS A 46 -0.11 5.13 -5.88
N VAL A 47 0.90 4.40 -5.45
CA VAL A 47 1.54 4.59 -4.15
C VAL A 47 2.26 5.94 -4.13
N VAL A 48 1.87 6.82 -3.21
CA VAL A 48 2.43 8.17 -3.02
C VAL A 48 3.38 8.26 -1.84
N LEU A 49 3.33 7.28 -0.91
CA LEU A 49 4.25 7.18 0.22
C LEU A 49 4.58 5.72 0.53
N THR A 50 5.84 5.48 0.86
CA THR A 50 6.32 4.24 1.48
C THR A 50 7.20 4.66 2.65
N THR A 51 6.86 4.22 3.86
CA THR A 51 7.57 4.56 5.09
C THR A 51 7.92 3.29 5.88
N PRO A 52 9.04 3.28 6.62
CA PRO A 52 9.33 2.20 7.55
C PRO A 52 8.15 1.95 8.49
N ASN A 53 7.86 0.67 8.71
CA ASN A 53 6.85 0.22 9.65
C ASN A 53 7.52 0.04 11.03
N ASP A 54 6.76 0.28 12.10
CA ASP A 54 7.25 0.29 13.47
C ASP A 54 6.16 -0.22 14.43
N LYS A 55 6.51 -0.33 15.72
CA LYS A 55 5.58 -0.80 16.74
C LYS A 55 4.32 0.08 16.87
N GLU A 56 4.44 1.38 16.61
CA GLU A 56 3.30 2.29 16.72
C GLU A 56 2.28 2.04 15.58
N TYR A 57 2.77 1.77 14.36
CA TYR A 57 1.91 1.31 13.26
C TYR A 57 1.24 -0.04 13.55
N GLN A 58 1.96 -0.98 14.17
CA GLN A 58 1.38 -2.25 14.62
C GLN A 58 0.30 -2.02 15.68
N GLU A 59 0.51 -1.11 16.63
CA GLU A 59 -0.49 -0.78 17.66
C GLU A 59 -1.76 -0.19 17.05
N PHE A 60 -1.65 0.70 16.05
CA PHE A 60 -2.82 1.21 15.33
C PHE A 60 -3.59 0.09 14.64
N ALA A 61 -2.92 -0.76 13.85
CA ALA A 61 -3.56 -1.87 13.16
C ALA A 61 -4.26 -2.84 14.13
N ASN A 62 -3.60 -3.18 15.25
CA ASN A 62 -4.17 -4.06 16.27
C ASN A 62 -5.40 -3.44 16.96
N LYS A 63 -5.43 -2.13 17.20
CA LYS A 63 -6.62 -1.43 17.74
C LYS A 63 -7.78 -1.41 16.75
N TRP A 64 -7.49 -1.24 15.45
CA TRP A 64 -8.53 -1.34 14.44
C TRP A 64 -9.11 -2.75 14.36
N ILE A 65 -8.25 -3.77 14.34
CA ILE A 65 -8.69 -5.17 14.31
C ILE A 65 -9.51 -5.54 15.56
N SER A 66 -9.05 -5.15 16.75
CA SER A 66 -9.72 -5.50 18.01
C SER A 66 -11.07 -4.79 18.20
N SER A 67 -11.31 -3.70 17.46
CA SER A 67 -12.55 -2.94 17.47
C SER A 67 -13.48 -3.26 16.28
N ILE A 68 -13.21 -4.34 15.54
CA ILE A 68 -14.11 -4.80 14.46
C ILE A 68 -15.49 -5.11 15.02
N THR A 69 -16.52 -4.56 14.39
CA THR A 69 -17.93 -4.69 14.82
C THR A 69 -18.76 -5.56 13.88
N GLY A 70 -18.30 -5.79 12.65
CA GLY A 70 -19.04 -6.57 11.67
C GLY A 70 -18.47 -6.47 10.26
N LEU A 71 -19.11 -7.19 9.34
CA LEU A 71 -18.90 -7.01 7.91
C LEU A 71 -19.51 -5.67 7.49
N ALA A 72 -18.81 -4.93 6.63
CA ALA A 72 -19.36 -3.75 6.00
C ALA A 72 -20.32 -4.15 4.86
N PRO A 73 -21.38 -3.35 4.62
CA PRO A 73 -22.14 -3.47 3.38
C PRO A 73 -21.21 -3.19 2.18
N GLN A 74 -21.57 -3.67 0.99
CA GLN A 74 -20.75 -3.48 -0.21
C GLN A 74 -20.41 -1.99 -0.40
N LEU A 75 -19.14 -1.72 -0.70
CA LEU A 75 -18.70 -0.39 -1.09
C LEU A 75 -19.39 -0.02 -2.40
N THR A 76 -20.02 1.15 -2.44
CA THR A 76 -20.43 1.75 -3.70
C THR A 76 -19.19 2.22 -4.45
N ASN A 77 -19.11 1.96 -5.75
CA ASN A 77 -18.09 2.54 -6.63
C ASN A 77 -18.41 4.02 -6.84
N ASP A 78 -18.11 4.83 -5.84
CA ASP A 78 -18.11 6.27 -5.96
C ASP A 78 -16.71 6.82 -5.67
N ASP A 79 -16.44 8.00 -6.22
CA ASP A 79 -15.13 8.65 -6.15
C ASP A 79 -14.87 9.29 -4.77
N SER A 80 -15.55 8.84 -3.72
CA SER A 80 -15.39 9.39 -2.36
C SER A 80 -14.14 8.90 -1.65
N CYS A 81 -13.57 7.78 -2.06
CA CYS A 81 -12.39 7.21 -1.42
C CYS A 81 -11.12 7.87 -1.92
N ASN A 82 -10.41 8.57 -1.03
CA ASN A 82 -9.23 9.35 -1.36
C ASN A 82 -7.94 8.56 -1.18
N TYR A 83 -7.82 7.85 -0.06
CA TYR A 83 -6.60 7.16 0.32
C TYR A 83 -6.87 5.74 0.83
N VAL A 84 -5.95 4.84 0.48
CA VAL A 84 -5.86 3.50 1.06
C VAL A 84 -4.50 3.36 1.74
N TYR A 85 -4.51 3.09 3.04
CA TYR A 85 -3.30 2.90 3.83
C TYR A 85 -3.09 1.41 4.07
N ARG A 86 -2.03 0.83 3.50
CA ARG A 86 -1.64 -0.56 3.74
C ARG A 86 -0.69 -0.63 4.93
N VAL A 87 -1.10 -1.34 5.97
CA VAL A 87 -0.26 -1.66 7.12
C VAL A 87 -0.04 -3.18 7.16
N PRO A 88 1.15 -3.65 6.74
CA PRO A 88 1.52 -5.04 6.95
C PRO A 88 1.63 -5.37 8.43
N LEU A 89 1.11 -6.52 8.84
CA LEU A 89 1.20 -7.01 10.20
C LEU A 89 2.53 -7.73 10.43
N GLU A 90 3.03 -7.70 11.66
CA GLU A 90 4.22 -8.46 12.08
C GLU A 90 4.07 -9.96 11.80
N LYS A 91 2.87 -10.47 12.06
CA LYS A 91 2.49 -11.86 11.84
C LYS A 91 1.01 -11.93 11.44
N PRO A 92 0.59 -13.01 10.76
CA PRO A 92 -0.81 -13.21 10.42
C PRO A 92 -1.69 -13.14 11.68
N VAL A 93 -2.80 -12.39 11.62
CA VAL A 93 -3.77 -12.26 12.71
C VAL A 93 -5.08 -12.94 12.31
N THR A 94 -5.61 -13.77 13.23
CA THR A 94 -6.94 -14.36 13.06
C THR A 94 -8.02 -13.38 13.51
N ILE A 95 -8.88 -12.98 12.59
CA ILE A 95 -10.03 -12.12 12.82
C ILE A 95 -11.29 -12.99 12.80
N SER A 96 -12.12 -12.89 13.84
CA SER A 96 -13.41 -13.59 13.90
C SER A 96 -14.54 -12.58 13.82
N VAL A 97 -15.36 -12.66 12.77
CA VAL A 97 -16.48 -11.73 12.53
C VAL A 97 -17.66 -12.49 11.96
N ASN A 98 -18.84 -12.35 12.56
CA ASN A 98 -20.10 -12.99 12.12
C ASN A 98 -19.98 -14.51 11.81
N GLY A 99 -19.17 -15.24 12.59
CA GLY A 99 -18.96 -16.68 12.39
C GLY A 99 -17.94 -17.04 11.28
N THR A 100 -17.38 -16.06 10.59
CA THR A 100 -16.27 -16.21 9.64
C THR A 100 -14.94 -15.99 10.35
N LYS A 101 -13.97 -16.87 10.08
CA LYS A 101 -12.57 -16.69 10.48
C LYS A 101 -11.76 -16.24 9.28
N LEU A 102 -11.05 -15.13 9.42
CA LEU A 102 -10.18 -14.56 8.40
C LEU A 102 -8.75 -14.58 8.96
N LEU A 103 -7.78 -14.98 8.13
CA LEU A 103 -6.36 -14.89 8.46
C LEU A 103 -5.76 -13.78 7.63
N ALA A 104 -5.42 -12.65 8.27
CA ALA A 104 -4.95 -11.46 7.58
C ALA A 104 -3.45 -11.24 7.82
N ASP A 105 -2.69 -11.07 6.75
CA ASP A 105 -1.27 -10.66 6.78
C ASP A 105 -1.10 -9.15 6.71
N ASP A 106 -2.02 -8.48 6.01
CA ASP A 106 -2.04 -7.05 5.79
C ASP A 106 -3.43 -6.51 6.15
N VAL A 107 -3.47 -5.29 6.69
CA VAL A 107 -4.70 -4.53 6.85
C VAL A 107 -4.65 -3.28 5.97
N PHE A 108 -5.73 -3.03 5.26
CA PHE A 108 -5.88 -1.86 4.41
C PHE A 108 -6.95 -0.95 5.01
N LEU A 109 -6.57 0.24 5.46
CA LEU A 109 -7.52 1.25 5.92
C LEU A 109 -7.99 2.08 4.73
N PHE A 110 -9.29 2.03 4.45
CA PHE A 110 -9.95 2.85 3.44
C PHE A 110 -10.45 4.13 4.11
N TYR A 111 -10.00 5.28 3.60
CA TYR A 111 -10.51 6.59 3.97
C TYR A 111 -11.31 7.18 2.81
N CYS A 112 -12.58 7.50 3.08
CA CYS A 112 -13.48 8.05 2.09
C CYS A 112 -14.26 9.23 2.69
N ASP A 113 -14.38 10.32 1.93
CA ASP A 113 -14.95 11.59 2.41
C ASP A 113 -16.40 11.44 2.80
N GLY A 114 -16.75 11.97 3.97
CA GLY A 114 -18.11 11.92 4.51
C GLY A 114 -18.58 10.51 4.88
N LYS A 115 -17.70 9.49 4.86
CA LYS A 115 -18.02 8.11 5.22
C LYS A 115 -17.14 7.63 6.39
N PRO A 116 -17.66 6.71 7.23
CA PRO A 116 -16.83 6.04 8.22
C PRO A 116 -15.69 5.26 7.52
N PRO A 117 -14.49 5.22 8.11
CA PRO A 117 -13.40 4.42 7.58
C PRO A 117 -13.75 2.93 7.64
N LEU A 118 -13.19 2.17 6.70
CA LEU A 118 -13.36 0.72 6.61
C LEU A 118 -12.01 0.03 6.62
N LEU A 119 -11.97 -1.20 7.12
CA LEU A 119 -10.82 -2.08 6.90
C LEU A 119 -11.13 -3.02 5.74
N LEU A 120 -10.16 -3.19 4.85
CA LEU A 120 -10.11 -4.31 3.91
C LEU A 120 -9.04 -5.28 4.39
N VAL A 121 -9.39 -6.56 4.46
CA VAL A 121 -8.47 -7.67 4.67
C VAL A 121 -8.70 -8.74 3.62
N PHE A 122 -7.71 -9.58 3.42
CA PHE A 122 -7.80 -10.75 2.55
C PHE A 122 -7.75 -12.02 3.38
N ASP A 123 -8.55 -13.03 3.00
CA ASP A 123 -8.38 -14.37 3.55
C ASP A 123 -7.24 -15.14 2.85
N GLU A 124 -7.01 -16.38 3.26
CA GLU A 124 -5.96 -17.25 2.71
C GLU A 124 -6.14 -17.52 1.20
N GLN A 125 -7.37 -17.41 0.68
CA GLN A 125 -7.69 -17.56 -0.74
C GLN A 125 -7.64 -16.22 -1.48
N ARG A 126 -7.13 -15.16 -0.83
CA ARG A 126 -7.07 -13.78 -1.33
C ARG A 126 -8.44 -13.19 -1.67
N ARG A 127 -9.50 -13.64 -1.00
CA ARG A 127 -10.82 -13.02 -1.12
C ARG A 127 -10.90 -11.78 -0.24
N PRO A 128 -11.38 -10.63 -0.77
CA PRO A 128 -11.48 -9.39 -0.01
C PRO A 128 -12.68 -9.40 0.94
N TYR A 129 -12.48 -8.90 2.16
CA TYR A 129 -13.55 -8.65 3.14
C TYR A 129 -13.45 -7.22 3.66
N LEU A 130 -14.54 -6.48 3.55
CA LEU A 130 -14.66 -5.15 4.13
C LEU A 130 -15.29 -5.26 5.51
N LEU A 131 -14.69 -4.58 6.49
CA LEU A 131 -15.01 -4.68 7.91
C LEU A 131 -15.27 -3.29 8.49
N LEU A 132 -16.32 -3.19 9.29
CA LEU A 132 -16.61 -2.04 10.14
C LEU A 132 -15.80 -2.18 11.43
N PHE A 133 -15.27 -1.08 11.94
CA PHE A 133 -14.55 -1.04 13.21
C PHE A 133 -14.83 0.26 13.97
N LYS A 134 -14.46 0.31 15.25
CA LYS A 134 -14.70 1.46 16.13
C LYS A 134 -13.42 1.91 16.80
N GLU A 135 -12.61 2.68 16.06
CA GLU A 135 -11.40 3.32 16.56
C GLU A 135 -11.21 4.67 15.86
N ASP A 136 -10.63 5.66 16.56
CA ASP A 136 -10.27 6.94 15.94
C ASP A 136 -8.99 6.78 15.11
N ILE A 137 -9.07 7.08 13.81
CA ILE A 137 -7.94 6.99 12.89
C ILE A 137 -7.07 8.26 12.87
N LYS A 138 -7.53 9.37 13.45
CA LYS A 138 -6.80 10.66 13.41
C LYS A 138 -5.35 10.57 13.91
N PRO A 139 -5.03 9.83 15.00
CA PRO A 139 -3.64 9.67 15.42
C PRO A 139 -2.76 9.00 14.36
N PHE A 140 -3.29 8.00 13.67
CA PHE A 140 -2.58 7.32 12.59
C PHE A 140 -2.37 8.26 11.39
N ILE A 141 -3.41 8.99 10.96
CA ILE A 141 -3.31 9.95 9.86
C ILE A 141 -2.27 11.03 10.17
N LYS A 142 -2.24 11.52 11.42
CA LYS A 142 -1.24 12.48 11.88
C LYS A 142 0.19 11.93 11.80
N LYS A 143 0.41 10.66 12.18
CA LYS A 143 1.73 10.01 12.08
C LYS A 143 2.17 9.83 10.63
N ILE A 144 1.26 9.43 9.75
CA ILE A 144 1.54 9.26 8.32
C ILE A 144 1.90 10.60 7.65
N GLY A 145 1.29 11.69 8.09
CA GLY A 145 1.56 13.03 7.56
C GLY A 145 0.94 13.32 6.19
N ILE A 146 0.21 12.36 5.62
CA ILE A 146 -0.68 12.58 4.47
C ILE A 146 -2.10 12.73 5.03
N PRO A 147 -2.64 13.96 5.08
CA PRO A 147 -3.97 14.18 5.57
C PRO A 147 -4.98 13.45 4.68
N ALA A 148 -5.86 12.74 5.36
CA ALA A 148 -7.14 12.33 4.85
C ALA A 148 -8.03 13.59 5.00
N GLU A 149 -8.21 14.36 3.92
CA GLU A 149 -8.95 15.64 3.93
C GLU A 149 -10.42 15.48 4.32
#